data_AF-A0A1N7UES8-F1
#
_entry.id   AF-A0A1N7UES8-F1
#
_cell.length_a   1.000
_cell.length_b   1.000
_cell.length_c   1.000
_cell.angle_alpha   90.00
_cell.angle_beta   90.00
_cell.angle_gamma   90.00
#
_symmetry.space_group_name_H-M   'P 1'
#
loop_
_entity.id
_entity.type
_entity.pdbx_description
1 polymer ?
#
loop_
_entity_poly.entity_id
_entity_poly.type
_entity_poly.pdbx_seq_one_letter_code
_entity_poly.pdbx_strand_id
1 'polypeptide(L)'
;MKKAFEKYAKEMETDSSRVFVRRVMWTDMEMRVRTLFKEIEGSPQAEWYGGIRVHGGLHPLAEEIPVNNKLNQLQITCMTKRLGLRGVENFEEIRNVDGVESKVSRVRLKTHLENGAVMWFSQSPSGGVTVFMAPCKSDLVSFNEKEIILGMYKDPSHLSDQKIKKLSAKFFKYASKSSALHRHTVFDYYWRLWLLYIDVRNRKVWKTFIAINALVIFGGAFFTILGYFLNSGPST
;
A
#
# COMPACT_ATOMS: atom_id res chain seq x y z
N MET A 1 25.18 17.78 -23.97
CA MET A 1 24.85 16.34 -23.99
C MET A 1 25.87 15.51 -23.20
N LYS A 2 27.15 15.47 -23.61
CA LYS A 2 28.22 14.69 -22.93
C LYS A 2 28.33 14.93 -21.41
N LYS A 3 28.37 16.20 -20.97
CA LYS A 3 28.41 16.55 -19.53
C LYS A 3 27.22 16.01 -18.73
N ALA A 4 26.03 16.00 -19.32
CA ALA A 4 24.83 15.48 -18.66
C ALA A 4 24.88 13.96 -18.57
N PHE A 5 25.32 13.28 -19.63
CA PHE A 5 25.56 11.84 -19.64
C PHE A 5 26.57 11.43 -18.55
N GLU A 6 27.74 12.07 -18.51
CA GLU A 6 28.79 11.79 -17.51
C GLU A 6 28.28 12.01 -16.08
N LYS A 7 27.49 13.07 -15.85
CA LYS A 7 26.88 13.35 -14.55
C LYS A 7 25.97 12.18 -14.12
N TYR A 8 25.00 11.78 -14.95
CA TYR A 8 24.04 10.75 -14.58
C TYR A 8 24.67 9.35 -14.52
N ALA A 9 25.67 9.07 -15.36
CA ALA A 9 26.44 7.83 -15.28
C ALA A 9 27.19 7.72 -13.95
N LYS A 10 27.84 8.81 -13.51
CA LYS A 10 28.55 8.86 -12.22
C LYS A 10 27.59 8.74 -11.02
N GLU A 11 26.39 9.31 -11.11
CA GLU A 11 25.34 9.13 -10.11
C GLU A 11 24.93 7.64 -10.00
N MET A 12 24.72 6.97 -11.14
CA MET A 12 24.36 5.55 -11.18
C MET A 12 25.49 4.65 -10.64
N GLU A 13 26.75 4.94 -10.97
CA GLU A 13 27.92 4.24 -10.43
C GLU A 13 28.03 4.41 -8.90
N THR A 14 27.80 5.63 -8.41
CA THR A 14 27.80 5.93 -6.97
C THR A 14 26.69 5.17 -6.24
N ASP A 15 25.51 5.07 -6.85
CA ASP A 15 24.43 4.27 -6.26
C ASP A 15 24.76 2.76 -6.31
N SER A 16 25.30 2.26 -7.43
CA SER A 16 25.73 0.88 -7.63
C SER A 16 26.72 0.42 -6.55
N SER A 17 27.76 1.22 -6.29
CA SER A 17 28.77 0.91 -5.26
C SER A 17 28.19 0.80 -3.84
N ARG A 18 27.04 1.43 -3.57
CA ARG A 18 26.36 1.38 -2.27
C ARG A 18 25.28 0.32 -2.17
N VAL A 19 24.89 -0.32 -3.28
CA VAL A 19 23.81 -1.31 -3.32
C VAL A 19 24.07 -2.45 -2.36
N PHE A 20 25.30 -2.98 -2.34
CA PHE A 20 25.66 -4.09 -1.46
C PHE A 20 25.33 -3.77 0.01
N VAL A 21 25.81 -2.64 0.52
CA VAL A 21 25.59 -2.22 1.91
C VAL A 21 24.11 -2.05 2.20
N ARG A 22 23.38 -1.35 1.31
CA ARG A 22 21.93 -1.12 1.47
C ARG A 22 21.15 -2.42 1.48
N ARG A 23 21.57 -3.43 0.70
CA ARG A 23 20.90 -4.73 0.68
C ARG A 23 21.15 -5.53 1.96
N VAL A 24 22.38 -5.51 2.48
CA VAL A 24 22.73 -6.18 3.74
C VAL A 24 21.98 -5.55 4.93
N MET A 25 21.79 -4.23 4.93
CA MET A 25 20.99 -3.50 5.94
C MET A 25 19.53 -3.98 6.04
N TRP A 26 19.03 -4.73 5.06
CA TRP A 26 17.70 -5.34 5.13
C TRP A 26 17.54 -6.22 6.36
N THR A 27 18.56 -7.03 6.68
CA THR A 27 18.50 -8.01 7.78
C THR A 27 18.21 -7.34 9.11
N ASP A 28 18.85 -6.20 9.38
CA ASP A 28 18.59 -5.39 10.58
C ASP A 28 17.17 -4.83 10.59
N MET A 29 16.73 -4.23 9.48
CA MET A 29 15.37 -3.69 9.37
C MET A 29 14.31 -4.79 9.56
N GLU A 30 14.50 -5.96 8.95
CA GLU A 30 13.60 -7.11 9.11
C GLU A 30 13.54 -7.57 10.57
N MET A 31 14.69 -7.68 11.24
CA MET A 31 14.74 -8.05 12.66
C MET A 31 13.95 -7.05 13.50
N ARG A 32 14.12 -5.74 13.27
CA ARG A 32 13.36 -4.70 13.99
C ARG A 32 11.86 -4.80 13.74
N VAL A 33 11.42 -5.03 12.50
CA VAL A 33 10.00 -5.26 12.19
C VAL A 33 9.48 -6.48 12.95
N ARG A 34 10.17 -7.62 12.89
CA ARG A 34 9.75 -8.84 13.58
C ARG A 34 9.64 -8.65 15.10
N THR A 35 10.63 -7.98 15.71
CA THR A 35 10.61 -7.67 17.14
C THR A 35 9.41 -6.80 17.51
N LEU A 36 9.16 -5.73 16.75
CA LEU A 36 8.02 -4.84 17.00
C LEU A 36 6.67 -5.54 16.87
N PHE A 37 6.55 -6.53 16.00
CA PHE A 37 5.31 -7.25 15.77
C PHE A 37 5.11 -8.45 16.69
N LYS A 38 6.17 -8.98 17.32
CA LYS A 38 6.06 -10.11 18.26
C LYS A 38 5.06 -9.84 19.39
N GLU A 39 5.04 -8.60 19.91
CA GLU A 39 4.06 -8.16 20.92
C GLU A 39 2.62 -8.10 20.37
N ILE A 40 2.47 -7.76 19.09
CA ILE A 40 1.17 -7.62 18.42
C ILE A 40 0.60 -8.99 18.06
N GLU A 41 1.43 -9.93 17.59
CA GLU A 41 0.98 -11.28 17.22
C GLU A 41 0.37 -12.03 18.40
N GLY A 42 0.88 -11.81 19.62
CA GLY A 42 0.35 -12.40 20.85
C GLY A 42 -0.80 -11.63 21.50
N SER A 43 -1.22 -10.49 20.95
CA SER A 43 -2.24 -9.63 21.54
C SER A 43 -3.65 -10.19 21.29
N PRO A 44 -4.54 -10.24 22.31
CA PRO A 44 -5.95 -10.60 22.10
C PRO A 44 -6.65 -9.70 21.07
N GLN A 45 -6.22 -8.44 20.96
CA GLN A 45 -6.78 -7.50 20.00
C GLN A 45 -6.46 -7.87 18.54
N ALA A 46 -5.43 -8.68 18.29
CA ALA A 46 -5.11 -9.16 16.94
C ALA A 46 -6.22 -10.06 16.36
N GLU A 47 -7.03 -10.71 17.21
CA GLU A 47 -8.15 -11.54 16.78
C GLU A 47 -9.20 -10.78 15.96
N TRP A 48 -9.39 -9.48 16.23
CA TRP A 48 -10.28 -8.62 15.46
C TRP A 48 -9.82 -8.42 14.00
N TYR A 49 -8.55 -8.71 13.72
CA TYR A 49 -7.96 -8.73 12.39
C TYR A 49 -7.84 -10.16 11.82
N GLY A 50 -8.43 -11.16 12.48
CA GLY A 50 -8.28 -12.58 12.14
C GLY A 50 -6.99 -13.21 12.68
N GLY A 51 -6.19 -12.44 13.41
CA GLY A 51 -4.79 -12.73 13.73
C GLY A 51 -3.84 -11.93 12.82
N ILE A 52 -2.64 -11.65 13.33
CA ILE A 52 -1.59 -10.94 12.59
C ILE A 52 -0.38 -11.87 12.49
N ARG A 53 0.25 -11.92 11.31
CA ARG A 53 1.44 -12.74 11.06
C ARG A 53 2.48 -11.94 10.27
N VAL A 54 3.74 -12.05 10.66
CA VAL A 54 4.89 -11.55 9.92
C VAL A 54 5.63 -12.69 9.24
N HIS A 55 5.67 -12.70 7.92
CA HIS A 55 6.31 -13.75 7.14
C HIS A 55 7.09 -13.21 5.95
N GLY A 56 8.01 -14.03 5.43
CA GLY A 56 8.68 -13.75 4.17
C GLY A 56 7.66 -13.69 3.03
N GLY A 57 7.83 -12.73 2.12
CA GLY A 57 7.02 -12.64 0.90
C GLY A 57 7.59 -13.43 -0.27
N LEU A 58 8.73 -14.09 -0.08
CA LEU A 58 9.48 -14.78 -1.12
C LEU A 58 9.16 -16.27 -1.15
N HIS A 59 9.33 -16.86 -2.34
CA HIS A 59 9.29 -18.31 -2.50
C HIS A 59 10.42 -18.97 -1.70
N PRO A 60 10.23 -20.15 -1.08
CA PRO A 60 11.27 -20.82 -0.29
C PRO A 60 12.63 -20.98 -0.99
N LEU A 61 12.63 -21.28 -2.29
CA LEU A 61 13.86 -21.36 -3.10
C LEU A 61 14.66 -20.04 -3.16
N ALA A 62 13.99 -18.89 -3.04
CA ALA A 62 14.66 -17.60 -2.98
C ALA A 62 15.27 -17.32 -1.58
N GLU A 63 14.96 -18.12 -0.57
CA GLU A 63 15.60 -18.02 0.74
C GLU A 63 17.06 -18.48 0.71
N GLU A 64 17.38 -19.45 -0.15
CA GLU A 64 18.75 -19.96 -0.38
C GLU A 64 19.68 -18.91 -1.00
N ILE A 65 19.12 -17.94 -1.74
CA ILE A 65 19.90 -16.86 -2.33
C ILE A 65 20.40 -15.92 -1.22
N PRO A 66 21.71 -15.56 -1.23
CA PRO A 66 22.25 -14.58 -0.29
C PRO A 66 21.48 -13.25 -0.30
N VAL A 67 21.32 -12.65 0.88
CA VAL A 67 20.49 -11.43 1.09
C VAL A 67 20.88 -10.27 0.16
N ASN A 68 22.17 -10.13 -0.14
CA ASN A 68 22.69 -9.11 -1.05
C ASN A 68 22.39 -9.37 -2.53
N ASN A 69 22.03 -10.60 -2.90
CA ASN A 69 21.81 -11.04 -4.27
C ASN A 69 20.33 -11.35 -4.58
N LYS A 70 19.43 -11.14 -3.62
CA LYS A 70 17.97 -11.24 -3.81
C LYS A 70 17.26 -9.92 -3.54
N LEU A 71 16.07 -9.78 -4.10
CA LEU A 71 15.13 -8.71 -3.78
C LEU A 71 14.30 -9.16 -2.58
N ASN A 72 14.69 -8.72 -1.39
CA ASN A 72 14.02 -9.16 -0.18
C ASN A 72 12.60 -8.60 -0.05
N GLN A 73 11.71 -9.38 0.55
CA GLN A 73 10.33 -8.98 0.82
C GLN A 73 9.85 -9.51 2.17
N LEU A 74 9.22 -8.63 2.95
CA LEU A 74 8.64 -8.95 4.26
C LEU A 74 7.18 -8.52 4.26
N GLN A 75 6.27 -9.39 4.70
CA GLN A 75 4.84 -9.13 4.73
C GLN A 75 4.30 -9.23 6.16
N ILE A 76 3.33 -8.36 6.46
CA ILE A 76 2.50 -8.36 7.66
C ILE A 76 1.07 -8.55 7.18
N THR A 77 0.51 -9.71 7.48
CA THR A 77 -0.78 -10.15 6.94
C THR A 77 -1.81 -10.24 8.04
N CYS A 78 -2.99 -9.67 7.79
CA CYS A 78 -4.19 -9.96 8.55
C CYS A 78 -4.75 -11.30 8.05
N MET A 79 -4.86 -12.25 8.96
CA MET A 79 -5.31 -13.60 8.65
C MET A 79 -6.82 -13.63 8.37
N THR A 80 -7.31 -14.79 7.92
CA THR A 80 -8.73 -14.93 7.59
C THR A 80 -9.58 -14.81 8.85
N LYS A 81 -10.57 -13.91 8.84
CA LYS A 81 -11.57 -13.79 9.90
C LYS A 81 -12.96 -14.17 9.40
N ARG A 82 -13.79 -14.67 10.33
CA ARG A 82 -15.20 -14.98 10.09
C ARG A 82 -16.04 -13.74 10.37
N LEU A 83 -17.00 -13.45 9.50
CA LEU A 83 -17.90 -12.29 9.67
C LEU A 83 -19.10 -12.58 10.58
N GLY A 84 -19.25 -13.83 11.07
CA GLY A 84 -20.39 -14.23 11.89
C GLY A 84 -21.72 -14.35 11.12
N LEU A 85 -21.69 -14.17 9.79
CA LEU A 85 -22.84 -14.27 8.91
C LEU A 85 -22.81 -15.58 8.12
N ARG A 86 -23.99 -16.17 7.93
CA ARG A 86 -24.21 -17.31 7.06
C ARG A 86 -25.10 -16.88 5.89
N GLY A 87 -24.68 -17.27 4.70
CA GLY A 87 -25.44 -17.11 3.47
C GLY A 87 -25.78 -18.46 2.85
N VAL A 88 -26.44 -18.38 1.71
CA VAL A 88 -26.80 -19.53 0.89
C VAL A 88 -26.11 -19.39 -0.45
N GLU A 89 -25.39 -20.42 -0.87
CA GLU A 89 -24.70 -20.46 -2.17
C GLU A 89 -25.25 -21.61 -2.99
N ASN A 90 -25.67 -21.29 -4.21
CA ASN A 90 -26.00 -22.27 -5.22
C ASN A 90 -24.70 -22.68 -5.91
N PHE A 91 -24.45 -23.97 -6.01
CA PHE A 91 -23.31 -24.51 -6.75
C PHE A 91 -23.79 -25.59 -7.72
N GLU A 92 -23.13 -25.66 -8.87
CA GLU A 92 -23.36 -26.70 -9.86
C GLU A 92 -22.41 -27.87 -9.57
N GLU A 93 -22.98 -29.04 -9.31
CA GLU A 93 -22.24 -30.29 -9.20
C GLU A 93 -22.46 -31.09 -10.48
N ILE A 94 -21.39 -31.50 -11.16
CA ILE A 94 -21.50 -32.41 -12.31
C ILE A 94 -21.62 -33.82 -11.74
N ARG A 95 -22.77 -34.45 -11.97
CA ARG A 95 -22.98 -35.86 -11.65
C ARG A 95 -23.07 -36.67 -12.93
N ASN A 96 -22.30 -37.74 -12.99
CA ASN A 96 -22.47 -38.78 -13.99
C ASN A 96 -23.53 -39.76 -13.49
N VAL A 97 -24.69 -39.76 -14.14
CA VAL A 97 -25.73 -40.77 -13.96
C VAL A 97 -25.88 -41.45 -15.31
N ASP A 98 -25.65 -42.76 -15.36
CA ASP A 98 -25.76 -43.59 -16.57
C ASP A 98 -24.95 -43.08 -17.79
N GLY A 99 -23.76 -42.53 -17.55
CA GLY A 99 -22.85 -42.05 -18.61
C GLY A 99 -23.22 -40.69 -19.21
N VAL A 100 -24.24 -40.01 -18.67
CA VAL A 100 -24.61 -38.64 -19.03
C VAL A 100 -24.19 -37.69 -17.92
N GLU A 101 -23.30 -36.76 -18.24
CA GLU A 101 -22.94 -35.66 -17.35
C GLU A 101 -24.12 -34.69 -17.22
N SER A 102 -24.78 -34.74 -16.07
CA SER A 102 -25.88 -33.85 -15.74
C SER A 102 -25.43 -32.83 -14.69
N LYS A 103 -25.64 -31.55 -14.99
CA LYS A 103 -25.40 -30.45 -14.04
C LYS A 103 -26.57 -30.37 -13.06
N VAL A 104 -26.31 -30.67 -11.79
CA VAL A 104 -27.32 -30.57 -10.73
C VAL A 104 -27.04 -29.33 -9.88
N SER A 105 -28.02 -28.43 -9.82
CA SER A 105 -28.00 -27.28 -8.92
C SER A 105 -28.24 -27.74 -7.48
N ARG A 106 -27.31 -27.43 -6.58
CA ARG A 106 -27.44 -27.70 -5.15
C ARG A 106 -27.22 -26.45 -4.33
N VAL A 107 -27.86 -26.44 -3.17
CA VAL A 107 -27.85 -25.33 -2.23
C VAL A 107 -26.99 -25.72 -1.03
N ARG A 108 -26.00 -24.91 -0.66
CA ARG A 108 -25.22 -25.08 0.57
C ARG A 108 -25.20 -23.81 1.41
N LEU A 109 -25.03 -24.00 2.71
CA LEU A 109 -24.73 -22.90 3.62
C LEU A 109 -23.27 -22.46 3.42
N LYS A 110 -23.08 -21.16 3.16
CA LYS A 110 -21.76 -20.53 3.06
C LYS A 110 -21.50 -19.68 4.29
N THR A 111 -20.32 -19.81 4.87
CA THR A 111 -19.86 -18.90 5.92
C THR A 111 -19.11 -17.75 5.25
N HIS A 112 -19.49 -16.51 5.54
CA HIS A 112 -18.82 -15.36 4.97
C HIS A 112 -17.50 -15.05 5.69
N LEU A 113 -16.45 -14.85 4.89
CA LEU A 113 -15.09 -14.63 5.35
C LEU A 113 -14.56 -13.28 4.86
N GLU A 114 -13.55 -12.78 5.57
CA GLU A 114 -12.75 -11.63 5.15
C GLU A 114 -11.26 -11.94 5.31
N ASN A 115 -10.47 -11.54 4.32
CA ASN A 115 -9.03 -11.75 4.28
C ASN A 115 -8.33 -10.68 3.43
N GLY A 116 -7.02 -10.83 3.21
CA GLY A 116 -6.30 -10.11 2.16
C GLY A 116 -5.75 -8.73 2.54
N ALA A 117 -6.02 -8.21 3.74
CA ALA A 117 -5.31 -7.04 4.22
C ALA A 117 -3.85 -7.39 4.52
N VAL A 118 -2.93 -6.68 3.88
CA VAL A 118 -1.50 -6.91 4.00
C VAL A 118 -0.75 -5.59 3.90
N MET A 119 0.28 -5.43 4.73
CA MET A 119 1.32 -4.42 4.57
C MET A 119 2.61 -5.13 4.25
N TRP A 120 3.34 -4.69 3.23
CA TRP A 120 4.63 -5.32 2.91
C TRP A 120 5.71 -4.31 2.59
N PHE A 121 6.93 -4.73 2.91
CA PHE A 121 8.18 -4.07 2.57
C PHE A 121 8.75 -4.82 1.38
N SER A 122 9.08 -4.10 0.31
CA SER A 122 9.75 -4.65 -0.87
C SER A 122 11.06 -3.92 -1.08
N GLN A 123 12.15 -4.67 -1.17
CA GLN A 123 13.44 -4.10 -1.51
C GLN A 123 13.52 -3.78 -3.00
N SER A 124 14.11 -2.63 -3.36
CA SER A 124 14.42 -2.27 -4.74
C SER A 124 15.79 -2.80 -5.17
N PRO A 125 16.08 -2.89 -6.48
CA PRO A 125 17.41 -3.25 -6.96
C PRO A 125 18.52 -2.34 -6.42
N SER A 126 18.23 -1.07 -6.14
CA SER A 126 19.18 -0.11 -5.55
C SER A 126 19.42 -0.30 -4.04
N GLY A 127 18.77 -1.29 -3.41
CA GLY A 127 18.80 -1.54 -1.97
C GLY A 127 17.86 -0.64 -1.15
N GLY A 128 17.04 0.17 -1.81
CA GLY A 128 15.98 0.94 -1.16
C GLY A 128 14.81 0.06 -0.73
N VAL A 129 13.85 0.64 -0.01
CA VAL A 129 12.67 -0.08 0.50
C VAL A 129 11.41 0.69 0.14
N THR A 130 10.45 0.00 -0.48
CA THR A 130 9.11 0.54 -0.72
C THR A 130 8.13 -0.17 0.20
N VAL A 131 7.27 0.61 0.85
CA VAL A 131 6.25 0.09 1.77
C VAL A 131 4.88 0.26 1.13
N PHE A 132 4.15 -0.85 1.05
CA PHE A 132 2.84 -0.94 0.46
C PHE A 132 1.81 -1.40 1.49
N MET A 133 0.54 -1.07 1.27
CA MET A 133 -0.56 -1.69 1.99
C MET A 133 -1.74 -1.97 1.06
N ALA A 134 -2.48 -3.05 1.31
CA ALA A 134 -3.69 -3.42 0.60
C ALA A 134 -4.88 -3.55 1.57
N PRO A 135 -6.12 -3.26 1.11
CA PRO A 135 -7.31 -3.32 1.95
C PRO A 135 -7.74 -4.76 2.23
N CYS A 136 -8.60 -4.92 3.23
CA CYS A 136 -9.37 -6.16 3.40
C CYS A 136 -10.29 -6.39 2.20
N LYS A 137 -10.52 -7.67 1.89
CA LYS A 137 -11.51 -8.14 0.92
C LYS A 137 -12.40 -9.16 1.60
N SER A 138 -13.70 -8.99 1.45
CA SER A 138 -14.68 -9.97 1.90
C SER A 138 -15.56 -10.42 0.75
N ASP A 139 -16.21 -11.57 0.92
CA ASP A 139 -17.15 -12.11 -0.06
C ASP A 139 -18.42 -11.24 -0.21
N LEU A 140 -18.68 -10.35 0.75
CA LEU A 140 -19.87 -9.50 0.80
C LEU A 140 -19.57 -8.09 0.27
N VAL A 141 -18.43 -7.54 0.66
CA VAL A 141 -17.99 -6.18 0.33
C VAL A 141 -16.51 -6.21 0.01
N SER A 142 -16.18 -5.70 -1.17
CA SER A 142 -14.80 -5.45 -1.58
C SER A 142 -14.68 -4.03 -2.09
N PHE A 143 -13.64 -3.33 -1.66
CA PHE A 143 -13.30 -2.04 -2.23
C PHE A 143 -12.55 -2.24 -3.55
N ASN A 144 -12.89 -1.47 -4.58
CA ASN A 144 -12.15 -1.44 -5.86
C ASN A 144 -10.82 -0.66 -5.75
N GLU A 145 -10.26 -0.57 -4.55
CA GLU A 145 -9.02 0.14 -4.27
C GLU A 145 -7.84 -0.82 -4.49
N LYS A 146 -6.88 -0.39 -5.31
CA LYS A 146 -5.59 -1.07 -5.45
C LYS A 146 -4.75 -0.87 -4.19
N GLU A 147 -3.61 -1.58 -4.11
CA GLU A 147 -2.60 -1.33 -3.09
C GLU A 147 -2.16 0.13 -3.07
N ILE A 148 -1.77 0.66 -1.90
CA ILE A 148 -1.30 2.04 -1.71
C ILE A 148 0.18 2.03 -1.37
N ILE A 149 0.96 2.88 -2.03
CA ILE A 149 2.38 3.10 -1.67
C ILE A 149 2.49 4.09 -0.52
N LEU A 150 2.77 3.60 0.68
CA LEU A 150 2.92 4.40 1.89
C LEU A 150 4.21 5.24 1.90
N GLY A 151 5.26 4.75 1.25
CA GLY A 151 6.53 5.46 1.16
C GLY A 151 7.61 4.69 0.40
N MET A 152 8.56 5.45 -0.16
CA MET A 152 9.78 4.93 -0.77
C MET A 152 10.97 5.49 -0.01
N TYR A 153 11.86 4.60 0.44
CA TYR A 153 13.01 4.89 1.28
C TYR A 153 14.28 4.51 0.52
N LYS A 154 15.30 5.38 0.62
CA LYS A 154 16.56 5.20 -0.11
C LYS A 154 17.33 3.95 0.33
N ASP A 155 17.21 3.59 1.61
CA ASP A 155 17.84 2.44 2.23
C ASP A 155 17.06 2.03 3.49
N PRO A 156 17.30 0.82 4.03
CA PRO A 156 16.55 0.30 5.18
C PRO A 156 16.75 1.08 6.48
N SER A 157 17.87 1.81 6.62
CA SER A 157 18.18 2.58 7.85
C SER A 157 17.22 3.75 8.07
N HIS A 158 16.62 4.28 7.00
CA HIS A 158 15.61 5.34 7.07
C HIS A 158 14.26 4.88 7.65
N LEU A 159 14.05 3.57 7.79
CA LEU A 159 12.89 2.99 8.47
C LEU A 159 13.24 2.75 9.93
N SER A 160 13.25 3.81 10.74
CA SER A 160 13.38 3.69 12.19
C SER A 160 12.15 3.05 12.82
N ASP A 161 12.28 2.57 14.06
CA ASP A 161 11.20 1.90 14.79
C ASP A 161 9.97 2.78 14.93
N GLN A 162 10.16 4.07 15.23
CA GLN A 162 9.08 5.05 15.26
C GLN A 162 8.35 5.16 13.92
N LYS A 163 9.09 5.06 12.80
CA LYS A 163 8.51 5.15 11.46
C LYS A 163 7.76 3.88 11.11
N ILE A 164 8.32 2.71 11.45
CA ILE A 164 7.64 1.42 11.32
C ILE A 164 6.34 1.42 12.12
N LYS A 165 6.35 1.88 13.37
CA LYS A 165 5.15 2.03 14.20
C LYS A 165 4.10 2.95 13.56
N LYS A 166 4.51 4.11 13.02
CA LYS A 166 3.60 5.04 12.31
C LYS A 166 3.00 4.43 11.04
N LEU A 167 3.79 3.69 10.26
CA LEU A 167 3.31 2.99 9.07
C LEU A 167 2.32 1.87 9.45
N SER A 168 2.65 1.10 10.49
CA SER A 168 1.81 0.04 11.02
C SER A 168 0.48 0.57 11.56
N ALA A 169 0.49 1.69 12.29
CA ALA A 169 -0.73 2.34 12.76
C ALA A 169 -1.64 2.81 11.60
N LYS A 170 -1.05 3.33 10.51
CA LYS A 170 -1.80 3.65 9.29
C LYS A 170 -2.39 2.40 8.65
N PHE A 171 -1.62 1.32 8.58
CA PHE A 171 -2.08 0.04 8.07
C PHE A 171 -3.25 -0.51 8.89
N PHE A 172 -3.15 -0.60 10.22
CA PHE A 172 -4.24 -1.08 11.08
C PHE A 172 -5.50 -0.23 10.94
N LYS A 173 -5.35 1.10 10.90
CA LYS A 173 -6.47 2.02 10.63
C LYS A 173 -7.10 1.76 9.26
N TYR A 174 -6.29 1.48 8.24
CA TYR A 174 -6.78 1.20 6.89
C TYR A 174 -7.47 -0.17 6.79
N ALA A 175 -6.87 -1.21 7.36
CA ALA A 175 -7.44 -2.56 7.46
C ALA A 175 -8.78 -2.54 8.22
N SER A 176 -8.84 -1.83 9.36
CA SER A 176 -10.08 -1.64 10.12
C SER A 176 -11.14 -0.93 9.28
N LYS A 177 -10.83 0.18 8.61
CA LYS A 177 -11.82 0.92 7.79
C LYS A 177 -12.24 0.21 6.50
N SER A 178 -11.45 -0.75 6.02
CA SER A 178 -11.77 -1.58 4.85
C SER A 178 -12.41 -2.92 5.22
N SER A 179 -12.62 -3.19 6.51
CA SER A 179 -13.33 -4.37 6.99
C SER A 179 -14.84 -4.21 6.79
N ALA A 180 -15.52 -5.27 6.38
CA ALA A 180 -16.98 -5.34 6.27
C ALA A 180 -17.69 -5.18 7.62
N LEU A 181 -17.02 -5.49 8.74
CA LEU A 181 -17.54 -5.26 10.09
C LEU A 181 -17.46 -3.78 10.54
N HIS A 182 -16.76 -2.91 9.80
CA HIS A 182 -16.57 -1.52 10.21
C HIS A 182 -17.78 -0.68 9.82
N ARG A 183 -18.24 0.17 10.74
CA ARG A 183 -19.31 1.13 10.44
C ARG A 183 -18.75 2.25 9.57
N HIS A 184 -18.98 2.17 8.27
CA HIS A 184 -18.50 3.18 7.32
C HIS A 184 -19.16 4.54 7.56
N THR A 185 -18.34 5.55 7.85
CA THR A 185 -18.76 6.95 7.91
C THR A 185 -18.25 7.73 6.70
N VAL A 186 -18.87 8.88 6.43
CA VAL A 186 -18.42 9.80 5.37
C VAL A 186 -16.97 10.26 5.62
N PHE A 187 -16.59 10.48 6.88
CA PHE A 187 -15.20 10.80 7.25
C PHE A 187 -14.22 9.66 6.97
N ASP A 188 -14.66 8.41 7.09
CA ASP A 188 -13.83 7.26 6.72
C ASP A 188 -13.61 7.19 5.21
N TYR A 189 -14.64 7.48 4.42
CA TYR A 189 -14.52 7.60 2.98
C TYR A 189 -13.52 8.68 2.59
N TYR A 190 -13.65 9.91 3.11
CA TYR A 190 -12.71 11.00 2.83
C TYR A 190 -11.29 10.66 3.27
N TRP A 191 -11.12 10.03 4.43
CA TRP A 191 -9.80 9.60 4.90
C TRP A 191 -9.15 8.59 3.95
N ARG A 192 -9.90 7.62 3.41
CA ARG A 192 -9.38 6.64 2.43
C ARG A 192 -9.06 7.31 1.10
N LEU A 193 -9.92 8.21 0.62
CA LEU A 193 -9.65 9.01 -0.59
C LEU A 193 -8.37 9.86 -0.42
N TRP A 194 -8.17 10.44 0.76
CA TRP A 194 -6.95 11.16 1.10
C TRP A 194 -5.71 10.26 1.12
N LEU A 195 -5.83 9.00 1.57
CA LEU A 195 -4.73 8.03 1.50
C LEU A 195 -4.37 7.69 0.04
N LEU A 196 -5.38 7.45 -0.81
CA LEU A 196 -5.17 7.25 -2.26
C LEU A 196 -4.53 8.48 -2.91
N TYR A 197 -4.90 9.68 -2.46
CA TYR A 197 -4.31 10.93 -2.93
C TYR A 197 -2.83 11.08 -2.51
N ILE A 198 -2.47 10.66 -1.30
CA ILE A 198 -1.09 10.75 -0.78
C ILE A 198 -0.16 9.67 -1.33
N ASP A 199 -0.71 8.63 -1.95
CA ASP A 199 0.05 7.59 -2.64
C ASP A 199 1.20 8.21 -3.43
N VAL A 200 2.40 7.70 -3.22
CA VAL A 200 3.63 8.23 -3.84
C VAL A 200 3.49 8.31 -5.37
N ARG A 201 2.74 7.40 -6.00
CA ARG A 201 2.46 7.42 -7.45
C ARG A 201 1.72 8.70 -7.86
N ASN A 202 0.79 9.17 -7.04
CA ASN A 202 -0.05 10.34 -7.30
C ASN A 202 0.64 11.68 -6.95
N ARG A 203 1.79 11.66 -6.28
CA ARG A 203 2.56 12.89 -5.97
C ARG A 203 3.10 13.64 -7.19
N LYS A 204 3.20 13.02 -8.37
CA LYS A 204 3.51 13.76 -9.61
C LYS A 204 2.34 14.67 -10.01
N VAL A 205 1.10 14.22 -9.82
CA VAL A 205 -0.11 15.02 -10.06
C VAL A 205 -0.12 16.25 -9.16
N TRP A 206 0.38 16.12 -7.92
CA TRP A 206 0.51 17.22 -6.96
C TRP A 206 1.36 18.41 -7.45
N LYS A 207 2.50 18.17 -8.13
CA LYS A 207 3.29 19.28 -8.72
C LYS A 207 2.51 20.02 -9.79
N THR A 208 1.80 19.27 -10.64
CA THR A 208 0.94 19.83 -11.69
C THR A 208 -0.26 20.56 -11.11
N PHE A 209 -0.91 20.03 -10.09
CA PHE A 209 -2.09 20.62 -9.46
C PHE A 209 -1.75 21.87 -8.63
N ILE A 210 -0.63 21.85 -7.89
CA ILE A 210 -0.09 23.07 -7.24
C ILE A 210 0.30 24.11 -8.30
N ALA A 211 0.98 23.70 -9.37
CA ALA A 211 1.36 24.63 -10.44
C ALA A 211 0.12 25.25 -11.10
N ILE A 212 -0.94 24.48 -11.34
CA ILE A 212 -2.21 24.98 -11.89
C ILE A 212 -2.90 25.93 -10.91
N ASN A 213 -3.02 25.58 -9.62
CA ASN A 213 -3.63 26.48 -8.62
C ASN A 213 -2.82 27.76 -8.42
N ALA A 214 -1.48 27.68 -8.41
CA ALA A 214 -0.62 28.84 -8.37
C ALA A 214 -0.83 29.71 -9.62
N LEU A 215 -0.91 29.11 -10.82
CA LEU A 215 -1.13 29.84 -12.07
C LEU A 215 -2.52 30.49 -12.13
N VAL A 216 -3.57 29.85 -11.59
CA VAL A 216 -4.91 30.43 -11.47
C VAL A 216 -4.94 31.58 -10.46
N ILE A 217 -4.28 31.45 -9.31
CA ILE A 217 -4.22 32.51 -8.29
C ILE A 217 -3.40 33.72 -8.78
N PHE A 218 -2.21 33.47 -9.35
CA PHE A 218 -1.35 34.52 -9.89
C PHE A 218 -1.95 35.16 -11.15
N GLY A 219 -2.54 34.35 -12.04
CA GLY A 219 -3.25 34.83 -13.22
C GLY A 219 -4.45 35.68 -12.83
N GLY A 220 -5.26 35.20 -11.89
CA GLY A 220 -6.38 35.95 -11.31
C GLY A 220 -5.92 37.31 -10.79
N ALA A 221 -4.94 37.34 -9.88
CA ALA A 221 -4.40 38.57 -9.31
C ALA A 221 -3.80 39.53 -10.35
N PHE A 222 -3.09 38.99 -11.36
CA PHE A 222 -2.51 39.79 -12.44
C PHE A 222 -3.60 40.46 -13.29
N PHE A 223 -4.68 39.73 -13.64
CA PHE A 223 -5.80 40.31 -14.38
C PHE A 223 -6.58 41.33 -13.56
N THR A 224 -6.74 41.15 -12.24
CA THR A 224 -7.37 42.18 -11.39
C THR A 224 -6.53 43.45 -11.32
N ILE A 225 -5.22 43.33 -11.18
CA ILE A 225 -4.30 44.47 -11.13
C ILE A 225 -4.26 45.17 -12.51
N LEU A 226 -4.16 44.41 -13.60
CA LEU A 226 -4.17 44.95 -14.95
C LEU A 226 -5.51 45.66 -15.26
N GLY A 227 -6.63 45.06 -14.88
CA GLY A 227 -7.95 45.67 -15.01
C GLY A 227 -8.10 46.94 -14.17
N TYR A 228 -7.52 46.98 -12.97
CA TYR A 228 -7.47 48.18 -12.15
C TYR A 228 -6.69 49.31 -12.85
N PHE A 229 -5.49 49.04 -13.36
CA PHE A 229 -4.66 50.05 -14.05
C PHE A 229 -5.25 50.51 -15.40
N LEU A 230 -5.92 49.62 -16.14
CA LEU A 230 -6.61 49.98 -17.38
C LEU A 230 -7.85 50.85 -17.12
N ASN A 231 -8.56 50.63 -16.00
CA ASN A 231 -9.71 51.45 -15.61
C ASN A 231 -9.34 52.72 -14.83
N SER A 232 -8.11 52.85 -14.33
CA SER A 232 -7.62 54.05 -13.64
C SER A 232 -6.78 54.95 -14.54
N GLY A 233 -7.11 54.99 -15.84
CA GLY A 233 -6.58 55.99 -16.78
C GLY A 233 -6.72 57.42 -16.24
N PRO A 234 -5.82 58.33 -16.64
CA PRO A 234 -5.58 59.58 -15.93
C PRO A 234 -6.87 60.41 -15.85
N SER A 235 -7.32 60.67 -14.62
CA SER A 235 -8.31 61.70 -14.35
C SER A 235 -7.70 63.04 -14.75
N THR A 236 -8.12 63.55 -15.89
CA THR A 236 -7.94 64.96 -16.30
C THR A 236 -8.58 65.89 -15.29
#